data_AF-A0A4D7YSU4-F1
#
_entry.id   AF-A0A4D7YSU4-F1
#
_cell.length_a   1.000
_cell.length_b   1.000
_cell.length_c   1.000
_cell.angle_alpha   90.00
_cell.angle_beta   90.00
_cell.angle_gamma   90.00
#
_symmetry.space_group_name_H-M   'P 1'
#
loop_
_entity.id
_entity.type
_entity.pdbx_description
1 polymer ?
#
loop_
_entity_poly.entity_id
_entity_poly.type
_entity_poly.pdbx_seq_one_letter_code
_entity_poly.pdbx_strand_id
1 'polypeptide(L)'
;MRQPPVMFRLPDHILRNVDALAERLDTSTNIIAKLIVTREIMHVPAMLEEQDRQMANMHQFLRELAFRNEAVLAQEVGHAEGTKLIAQKLDEVLGAIDAIRDAACVRPSSYIVELIRKHDERGLQKSLKV
;
A
#
# COMPACT_ATOMS: atom_id res chain seq x y z
N MET A 1 23.97 -16.90 15.88
CA MET A 1 23.45 -17.89 14.92
C MET A 1 23.37 -17.23 13.55
N ARG A 2 23.94 -17.82 12.49
CA ARG A 2 23.87 -17.25 11.13
C ARG A 2 22.45 -17.49 10.58
N GLN A 3 21.77 -16.42 10.17
CA GLN A 3 20.46 -16.53 9.51
C GLN A 3 20.61 -17.24 8.16
N PRO A 4 19.59 -18.01 7.70
CA PRO A 4 19.65 -18.70 6.42
C PRO A 4 19.84 -17.69 5.27
N PRO A 5 20.66 -18.03 4.25
CA PRO A 5 20.91 -17.13 3.13
C PRO A 5 19.62 -16.98 2.29
N VAL A 6 19.23 -15.73 2.02
CA VAL A 6 18.18 -15.39 1.06
C VAL A 6 18.85 -15.04 -0.26
N MET A 7 18.60 -15.85 -1.29
CA MET A 7 19.19 -15.66 -2.62
C MET A 7 18.19 -15.00 -3.56
N PHE A 8 18.54 -13.84 -4.10
CA PHE A 8 17.73 -13.13 -5.08
C PHE A 8 18.22 -13.46 -6.50
N ARG A 9 17.29 -13.76 -7.41
CA ARG A 9 17.57 -13.73 -8.85
C ARG A 9 17.11 -12.38 -9.39
N LEU A 10 18.08 -11.56 -9.76
CA LEU A 10 17.83 -10.25 -10.36
C LEU A 10 17.98 -10.35 -11.88
N PRO A 11 17.14 -9.66 -12.66
CA PRO A 11 17.40 -9.44 -14.08
C PRO A 11 18.76 -8.78 -14.30
N ASP A 12 19.45 -9.14 -15.39
CA ASP A 12 20.83 -8.70 -15.66
C ASP A 12 21.01 -7.17 -15.63
N HIS A 13 20.02 -6.41 -16.10
CA HIS A 13 20.07 -4.95 -16.10
C HIS A 13 20.01 -4.36 -14.67
N ILE A 14 19.29 -5.01 -13.76
CA ILE A 14 19.23 -4.60 -12.35
C ILE A 14 20.54 -4.98 -11.66
N LEU A 15 21.04 -6.20 -11.90
CA LEU A 15 22.30 -6.65 -11.33
C LEU A 15 23.45 -5.71 -11.67
N ARG A 16 23.56 -5.30 -12.95
CA ARG A 16 24.56 -4.31 -13.40
C ARG A 16 24.47 -2.98 -12.64
N ASN A 17 23.27 -2.49 -12.35
CA ASN A 17 23.08 -1.25 -11.60
C ASN A 17 23.51 -1.41 -10.14
N VAL A 18 23.20 -2.54 -9.52
CA VAL A 18 23.60 -2.83 -8.14
C VAL A 18 25.12 -3.00 -8.05
N ASP A 19 25.74 -3.67 -9.02
CA ASP A 19 27.19 -3.83 -9.10
C ASP A 19 27.91 -2.49 -9.26
N ALA A 20 27.43 -1.63 -10.18
CA ALA A 20 27.98 -0.28 -10.34
C ALA A 20 27.84 0.57 -9.07
N LEU A 21 26.75 0.40 -8.32
CA LEU A 21 26.57 1.08 -7.03
C LEU A 21 27.50 0.51 -5.95
N ALA A 22 27.71 -0.80 -5.95
CA ALA A 22 28.61 -1.48 -5.02
C ALA A 22 30.07 -1.05 -5.24
N GLU A 23 30.52 -0.98 -6.50
CA GLU A 23 31.85 -0.47 -6.87
C GLU A 23 32.05 0.98 -6.43
N ARG A 24 31.06 1.85 -6.67
CA ARG A 24 31.14 3.27 -6.29
C ARG A 24 31.20 3.49 -4.78
N LEU A 25 30.64 2.58 -4.00
CA LEU A 25 30.56 2.66 -2.54
C LEU A 25 31.58 1.75 -1.85
N ASP A 26 32.51 1.16 -2.60
CA ASP A 26 33.54 0.21 -2.14
C ASP A 26 32.95 -0.87 -1.21
N THR A 27 31.88 -1.51 -1.66
CA THR A 27 31.17 -2.51 -0.88
C THR A 27 30.72 -3.68 -1.75
N SER A 28 30.14 -4.70 -1.14
CA SER A 28 29.63 -5.86 -1.89
C SER A 28 28.19 -5.64 -2.38
N THR A 29 27.87 -6.18 -3.56
CA THR A 29 26.51 -6.24 -4.12
C THR A 29 25.50 -6.81 -3.11
N ASN A 30 25.92 -7.78 -2.30
CA ASN A 30 25.09 -8.38 -1.25
C ASN A 30 24.74 -7.38 -0.13
N ILE A 31 25.70 -6.53 0.28
CA ILE A 31 25.46 -5.49 1.28
C ILE A 31 24.50 -4.42 0.73
N ILE A 32 24.70 -3.99 -0.52
CA ILE A 32 23.79 -3.04 -1.18
C ILE A 32 22.37 -3.61 -1.25
N ALA A 33 22.22 -4.86 -1.71
CA ALA A 33 20.92 -5.51 -1.79
C ALA A 33 20.24 -5.58 -0.41
N LYS A 34 20.99 -5.93 0.63
CA LYS A 34 20.48 -5.95 2.01
C LYS A 34 20.03 -4.58 2.49
N LEU A 35 20.80 -3.53 2.20
CA LEU A 35 20.46 -2.16 2.58
C LEU A 35 19.21 -1.65 1.87
N ILE A 36 19.08 -1.92 0.56
CA ILE A 36 17.88 -1.57 -0.21
C ILE A 36 16.65 -2.27 0.38
N VAL A 37 16.72 -3.59 0.55
CA VAL A 37 15.61 -4.37 1.11
C VAL A 37 15.24 -3.87 2.50
N THR A 38 16.23 -3.59 3.35
CA THR A 38 15.99 -3.08 4.71
C THR A 38 15.33 -1.71 4.68
N ARG A 39 15.81 -0.81 3.82
CA ARG A 39 15.23 0.53 3.64
C ARG A 39 13.77 0.44 3.22
N GLU A 40 13.47 -0.32 2.17
CA GLU A 40 12.12 -0.42 1.64
C GLU A 40 11.17 -1.08 2.66
N ILE A 41 11.61 -2.15 3.34
CA ILE A 41 10.80 -2.80 4.38
C ILE A 41 10.53 -1.87 5.56
N MET A 42 11.47 -1.01 5.96
CA MET A 42 11.24 -0.06 7.06
C MET A 42 10.25 1.05 6.69
N HIS A 43 10.16 1.43 5.41
CA HIS A 43 9.27 2.50 4.97
C HIS A 43 7.83 2.03 4.76
N VAL A 44 7.60 0.77 4.37
CA VAL A 44 6.26 0.27 4.05
C VAL A 44 5.29 0.31 5.24
N PRO A 45 5.62 -0.19 6.45
CA PRO A 45 4.71 -0.15 7.59
C PRO A 45 4.31 1.27 7.99
N ALA A 46 5.28 2.19 8.09
CA ALA A 46 5.00 3.58 8.45
C ALA A 46 4.11 4.29 7.41
N MET A 47 4.28 3.98 6.12
CA MET A 47 3.43 4.53 5.06
C MET A 47 2.00 3.96 5.13
N LEU A 48 1.85 2.67 5.44
CA LEU A 48 0.54 2.03 5.61
C LEU A 48 -0.19 2.56 6.87
N GLU A 49 0.51 2.71 7.98
CA GLU A 49 -0.05 3.29 9.21
C GLU A 49 -0.51 4.75 8.99
N GLU A 50 0.27 5.53 8.24
CA GLU A 50 -0.13 6.89 7.88
C GLU A 50 -1.37 6.90 6.98
N GLN A 51 -1.45 5.99 6.00
CA GLN A 51 -2.63 5.85 5.15
C GLN A 51 -3.88 5.50 5.97
N ASP A 52 -3.77 4.54 6.89
CA ASP A 52 -4.88 4.15 7.76
C ASP A 52 -5.32 5.31 8.66
N ARG A 53 -4.37 6.08 9.20
CA ARG A 53 -4.64 7.29 9.98
C ARG A 53 -5.37 8.35 9.16
N GLN A 54 -4.93 8.62 7.94
CA GLN A 54 -5.58 9.58 7.05
C GLN A 54 -7.00 9.13 6.69
N MET A 55 -7.21 7.83 6.42
CA MET A 55 -8.55 7.29 6.17
C MET A 55 -9.47 7.45 7.39
N ALA A 56 -8.99 7.16 8.59
CA ALA A 56 -9.77 7.35 9.82
C ALA A 56 -10.17 8.82 10.01
N ASN A 57 -9.24 9.76 9.76
CA ASN A 57 -9.52 11.19 9.82
C ASN A 57 -10.57 11.62 8.79
N MET A 58 -10.46 11.14 7.54
CA MET A 58 -11.45 11.42 6.50
C MET A 58 -12.84 10.91 6.88
N HIS A 59 -12.93 9.70 7.43
CA HIS A 59 -14.19 9.15 7.92
C HIS A 59 -14.80 10.01 9.03
N GLN A 60 -13.99 10.44 9.99
CA GLN A 60 -14.46 11.32 11.07
C GLN A 60 -14.94 12.67 10.51
N PHE A 61 -14.19 13.27 9.60
CA PHE A 61 -14.56 14.53 8.95
C PHE A 61 -15.89 14.42 8.20
N LEU A 62 -16.08 13.36 7.41
CA LEU A 62 -17.34 13.14 6.67
C LEU A 62 -18.53 12.95 7.61
N ARG A 63 -18.33 12.25 8.73
CA ARG A 63 -19.37 12.07 9.74
C ARG A 63 -19.77 13.39 10.38
N GLU A 64 -18.79 14.23 10.71
CA GLU A 64 -19.05 15.56 11.28
C GLU A 64 -19.74 16.48 10.27
N LEU A 65 -19.33 16.41 9.00
CA LEU A 65 -19.95 17.16 7.92
C LEU A 65 -21.40 16.73 7.68
N ALA A 66 -21.67 15.42 7.67
CA ALA A 66 -23.03 14.89 7.58
C ALA A 66 -23.90 15.36 8.74
N PHE A 67 -23.38 15.31 9.98
CA PHE A 67 -24.11 15.79 11.16
C PHE A 67 -24.41 17.30 11.10
N ARG A 68 -23.44 18.12 10.70
CA ARG A 68 -23.65 19.56 10.53
C ARG A 68 -24.65 19.86 9.41
N ASN A 69 -24.57 19.14 8.30
CA ASN A 69 -25.52 19.28 7.20
C ASN A 69 -26.93 18.89 7.64
N GLU A 70 -27.09 17.80 8.38
CA GLU A 70 -28.38 17.41 8.94
C GLU A 70 -28.96 18.49 9.87
N ALA A 71 -28.12 19.11 10.71
CA ALA A 71 -28.54 20.21 11.57
C ALA A 71 -28.95 21.48 10.79
N VAL A 72 -28.25 21.82 9.71
CA VAL A 72 -28.62 22.93 8.81
C VAL A 72 -29.94 22.62 8.11
N LEU A 73 -30.07 21.41 7.59
CA LEU A 73 -31.28 20.95 6.88
C LEU A 73 -32.49 20.86 7.81
N ALA A 74 -32.29 20.52 9.09
CA ALA A 74 -33.33 20.54 10.12
C ALA A 74 -33.72 21.97 10.55
N GLN A 75 -32.87 22.98 10.30
CA GLN A 75 -33.22 24.40 10.47
C GLN A 75 -33.92 24.97 9.22
N GLU A 76 -33.64 24.42 8.03
CA GLU A 76 -34.21 24.81 6.74
C GLU A 76 -35.51 24.08 6.36
N VAL A 77 -36.35 23.69 7.34
CA VAL A 77 -37.61 22.92 7.18
C VAL A 77 -38.67 23.58 6.24
N GLY A 78 -38.33 24.67 5.56
CA GLY A 78 -39.07 25.22 4.42
C GLY A 78 -38.66 24.75 3.02
N HIS A 79 -37.52 24.07 2.79
CA HIS A 79 -36.96 23.83 1.43
C HIS A 79 -36.59 22.36 1.14
N ALA A 80 -37.58 21.46 1.26
CA ALA A 80 -37.44 20.00 1.17
C ALA A 80 -36.75 19.41 -0.09
N GLU A 81 -36.59 20.18 -1.16
CA GLU A 81 -36.03 19.72 -2.43
C GLU A 81 -34.48 19.80 -2.45
N GLY A 82 -33.90 20.86 -1.90
CA GLY A 82 -32.44 21.00 -1.77
C GLY A 82 -31.82 20.02 -0.77
N THR A 83 -32.57 19.70 0.28
CA THR A 83 -32.23 18.74 1.34
C THR A 83 -31.97 17.33 0.80
N LYS A 84 -32.85 16.85 -0.08
CA LYS A 84 -32.70 15.52 -0.70
C LYS A 84 -31.49 15.46 -1.63
N LEU A 85 -31.23 16.55 -2.35
CA LEU A 85 -30.13 16.61 -3.31
C LEU A 85 -28.76 16.56 -2.60
N ILE A 86 -28.63 17.25 -1.46
CA ILE A 86 -27.42 17.23 -0.64
C ILE A 86 -27.19 15.84 -0.03
N ALA A 87 -28.22 15.23 0.54
CA ALA A 87 -28.12 13.88 1.10
C ALA A 87 -27.69 12.85 0.04
N GLN A 88 -28.27 12.93 -1.16
CA GLN A 88 -27.92 12.05 -2.28
C GLN A 88 -26.46 12.25 -2.73
N LYS A 89 -25.98 13.49 -2.79
CA LYS A 89 -24.57 13.77 -3.14
C LYS A 89 -23.59 13.29 -2.09
N LEU A 90 -23.94 13.35 -0.81
CA LEU A 90 -23.10 12.80 0.26
C LEU A 90 -23.01 11.28 0.19
N ASP A 91 -24.11 10.59 -0.14
CA ASP A 91 -24.13 9.14 -0.31
C ASP A 91 -23.28 8.70 -1.52
N GLU A 92 -23.35 9.43 -2.63
CA GLU A 92 -22.48 9.22 -3.79
C GLU A 92 -20.99 9.42 -3.44
N VAL A 93 -20.66 10.44 -2.64
CA VAL A 93 -19.28 10.70 -2.19
C VAL A 93 -18.79 9.59 -1.25
N LEU A 94 -19.63 9.11 -0.33
CA LEU A 94 -19.29 7.99 0.55
C LEU A 94 -19.03 6.72 -0.27
N GLY A 95 -19.89 6.41 -1.25
CA GLY A 95 -19.69 5.28 -2.15
C GLY A 95 -18.42 5.40 -3.00
N ALA A 96 -18.07 6.60 -3.47
CA ALA A 96 -16.81 6.83 -4.18
C ALA A 96 -15.59 6.62 -3.27
N ILE A 97 -15.67 7.02 -2.00
CA ILE A 97 -14.59 6.82 -1.03
C ILE A 97 -14.45 5.34 -0.66
N ASP A 98 -15.54 4.59 -0.56
CA ASP A 98 -15.51 3.13 -0.41
C ASP A 98 -14.86 2.46 -1.64
N ALA A 99 -15.20 2.90 -2.86
CA ALA A 99 -14.57 2.40 -4.08
C ALA A 99 -13.07 2.75 -4.18
N ILE A 100 -12.67 3.95 -3.76
CA ILE A 100 -11.26 4.34 -3.67
C ILE A 100 -10.55 3.50 -2.63
N ARG A 101 -11.17 3.25 -1.48
CA ARG A 101 -10.62 2.35 -0.45
C ARG A 101 -10.42 0.95 -1.00
N ASP A 102 -11.40 0.39 -1.70
CA ASP A 102 -11.29 -0.94 -2.29
C ASP A 102 -10.21 -1.02 -3.39
N ALA A 103 -9.98 0.07 -4.12
CA ALA A 103 -8.94 0.16 -5.15
C ALA A 103 -7.54 0.47 -4.59
N ALA A 104 -7.46 1.24 -3.51
CA ALA A 104 -6.21 1.69 -2.87
C ALA A 104 -5.74 0.73 -1.77
N CYS A 105 -6.64 -0.07 -1.20
CA CYS A 105 -6.26 -1.18 -0.36
C CYS A 105 -5.56 -2.16 -1.28
N VAL A 106 -4.23 -2.23 -1.14
CA VAL A 106 -3.35 -3.13 -1.88
C VAL A 106 -3.72 -4.54 -1.45
N ARG A 107 -4.82 -5.08 -2.00
CA ARG A 107 -5.01 -6.52 -2.06
C ARG A 107 -3.72 -7.04 -2.66
N PRO A 108 -3.03 -8.00 -2.01
CA PRO A 108 -1.89 -8.66 -2.62
C PRO A 108 -2.33 -9.04 -4.03
N SER A 109 -1.75 -8.38 -5.04
CA SER A 109 -2.19 -8.52 -6.42
C SER A 109 -2.32 -10.01 -6.69
N SER A 110 -3.47 -10.48 -7.17
CA SER A 110 -3.67 -11.91 -7.42
C SER A 110 -2.54 -12.47 -8.29
N TYR A 111 -2.03 -11.64 -9.20
CA TYR A 111 -0.82 -11.91 -9.96
C TYR A 111 0.44 -12.04 -9.10
N ILE A 112 0.71 -11.12 -8.16
CA ILE A 112 1.86 -11.22 -7.24
C ILE A 112 1.73 -12.42 -6.31
N VAL A 113 0.54 -12.68 -5.75
CA VAL A 113 0.25 -13.87 -4.93
C VAL A 113 0.50 -15.13 -5.73
N GLU A 114 0.04 -15.17 -6.99
CA GLU A 114 0.26 -16.32 -7.86
C GLU A 114 1.72 -16.44 -8.31
N LEU A 115 2.45 -15.32 -8.45
CA LEU A 115 3.88 -15.30 -8.75
C LEU A 115 4.69 -15.86 -7.57
N ILE A 116 4.36 -15.45 -6.35
CA ILE A 116 4.95 -15.95 -5.11
C ILE A 116 4.62 -17.44 -4.96
N ARG A 117 3.35 -17.82 -5.13
CA ARG A 117 2.92 -19.23 -5.08
C ARG A 117 3.65 -20.08 -6.12
N LYS A 118 3.76 -19.63 -7.37
CA LYS A 118 4.54 -20.32 -8.43
C LYS A 118 6.03 -20.36 -8.13
N HIS A 119 6.55 -19.38 -7.38
CA HIS A 119 7.94 -19.36 -6.94
C HIS A 119 8.17 -20.38 -5.82
N ASP A 120 7.28 -20.43 -4.84
CA ASP A 120 7.33 -21.33 -3.68
C ASP A 120 7.05 -22.80 -4.08
N GLU A 121 6.19 -23.02 -5.08
CA GLU A 121 5.88 -24.35 -5.63
C GLU A 121 7.00 -24.91 -6.52
N ARG A 122 7.91 -24.06 -7.04
CA ARG A 122 9.13 -24.51 -7.71
C ARG A 122 10.13 -24.93 -6.64
N GLY A 123 9.95 -26.16 -6.17
CA GLY A 123 10.65 -26.74 -5.03
C GLY A 123 12.13 -26.36 -4.89
N LEU A 124 12.49 -26.05 -3.64
CA LEU A 124 13.81 -26.06 -3.03
C LEU A 124 14.98 -25.88 -4.00
N GLN A 125 15.62 -24.71 -3.91
CA GLN A 125 17.00 -24.50 -4.36
C GLN A 125 17.82 -25.77 -4.08
N LYS A 126 18.20 -26.48 -5.14
CA LYS A 126 19.22 -27.53 -5.03
C LYS A 126 20.45 -26.83 -4.45
N SER A 127 20.81 -27.17 -3.22
CA SER A 127 22.08 -26.80 -2.63
C SER A 127 23.16 -27.12 -3.66
N LEU A 128 23.92 -26.11 -4.06
CA LEU A 128 25.17 -26.32 -4.76
C LEU A 128 26.01 -27.24 -3.87
N LYS A 129 26.17 -28.49 -4.30
CA LYS A 129 27.17 -29.38 -3.72
C LYS A 129 28.52 -28.72 -3.99
N VAL A 130 29.21 -28.33 -2.92
CA VAL A 130 30.65 -28.11 -2.91
C VAL A 130 31.33 -29.45 -3.17
#